data_AF-A0A940U7Q2-F1
#
_entry.id   AF-A0A940U7Q2-F1
#
_cell.length_a   1.000
_cell.length_b   1.000
_cell.length_c   1.000
_cell.angle_alpha   90.00
_cell.angle_beta   90.00
_cell.angle_gamma   90.00
#
_symmetry.space_group_name_H-M   'P 1'
#
loop_
_entity.id
_entity.type
_entity.pdbx_description
1 polymer ?
#
loop_
_entity_poly.entity_id
_entity_poly.type
_entity_poly.pdbx_seq_one_letter_code
_entity_poly.pdbx_strand_id
1 'polypeptide(L)'
;MAKITILLMAVVFAFGFMVPNAFADEQMGTGMGKPFALSSMVGTSVLDPKGEYLGRASDFVIDSQGHVTFVVVSHGGFLRIG
;
A
#
# COMPACT_ATOMS: atom_id res chain seq x y z
N MET A 1 -24.85 -10.65 38.83
CA MET A 1 -25.46 -10.78 37.49
C MET A 1 -25.41 -9.46 36.70
N ALA A 2 -26.13 -8.40 37.09
CA ALA A 2 -26.24 -7.15 36.30
C ALA A 2 -24.92 -6.40 36.02
N LYS A 3 -23.95 -6.42 36.94
CA LYS A 3 -22.65 -5.70 36.77
C LYS A 3 -21.78 -6.28 35.65
N ILE A 4 -21.83 -7.60 35.44
CA ILE A 4 -21.08 -8.29 34.38
C ILE A 4 -21.73 -8.05 33.01
N THR A 5 -23.05 -7.96 32.95
CA THR A 5 -23.78 -7.63 31.71
C THR A 5 -23.46 -6.20 31.23
N ILE A 6 -23.36 -5.24 32.14
CA ILE A 6 -23.00 -3.85 31.80
C ILE A 6 -21.56 -3.76 31.28
N LEU A 7 -20.63 -4.50 31.90
CA LEU A 7 -19.23 -4.55 31.44
C LEU A 7 -19.12 -5.14 30.03
N LEU A 8 -19.86 -6.23 29.76
CA LEU A 8 -19.87 -6.86 28.43
C LEU A 8 -20.49 -5.95 27.36
N MET A 9 -21.56 -5.22 27.66
CA MET A 9 -22.15 -4.25 26.74
C MET A 9 -21.22 -3.08 26.47
N ALA A 10 -20.46 -2.60 27.47
CA ALA A 10 -19.48 -1.53 27.28
C ALA A 10 -18.33 -1.95 26.34
N VAL A 11 -17.87 -3.21 26.43
CA VAL A 11 -16.85 -3.75 25.53
C VAL A 11 -17.39 -3.88 24.10
N VAL A 12 -18.62 -4.38 23.93
CA VAL A 12 -19.25 -4.49 22.60
C VAL A 12 -19.49 -3.10 21.98
N PHE A 13 -19.85 -2.10 22.78
CA PHE A 13 -20.03 -0.72 22.30
C PHE A 13 -18.70 -0.06 21.91
N ALA A 14 -17.63 -0.29 22.69
CA ALA A 14 -16.29 0.20 22.36
C ALA A 14 -15.71 -0.45 21.09
N PHE A 15 -15.91 -1.75 20.92
CA PHE A 15 -15.50 -2.44 19.68
C PHE A 15 -16.37 -2.05 18.49
N GLY A 16 -17.69 -1.87 18.67
CA GLY A 16 -18.61 -1.48 17.59
C GLY A 16 -18.32 -0.09 17.00
N PHE A 17 -17.81 0.85 17.80
CA PHE A 17 -17.44 2.20 17.35
C PHE A 17 -15.99 2.33 16.85
N MET A 18 -15.11 1.35 17.13
CA MET A 18 -13.71 1.37 16.69
C MET A 18 -13.50 0.67 15.33
N VAL A 19 -14.50 -0.06 14.85
CA VAL A 19 -14.45 -0.80 13.58
C VAL A 19 -14.74 0.02 12.30
N PRO A 20 -15.59 1.07 12.25
CA PRO A 20 -15.91 1.70 10.97
C PRO A 20 -14.69 2.39 10.31
N ASN A 21 -13.69 2.81 11.10
CA ASN A 21 -12.50 3.49 10.59
C ASN A 21 -11.31 2.57 10.32
N ALA A 22 -11.32 1.32 10.79
CA ALA A 22 -10.23 0.37 10.55
C ALA A 22 -10.31 -0.32 9.18
N PHE A 23 -11.51 -0.35 8.58
CA PHE A 23 -11.73 -0.90 7.23
C PHE A 23 -11.76 0.16 6.12
N ALA A 24 -11.61 1.43 6.45
CA ALA A 24 -11.61 2.52 5.47
C ALA A 24 -10.25 2.75 4.81
N ASP A 25 -9.17 2.16 5.33
CA ASP A 25 -7.82 2.34 4.78
C ASP A 25 -7.41 1.24 3.79
N GLU A 26 -8.22 0.18 3.68
CA GLU A 26 -7.86 -1.02 2.92
C GLU A 26 -8.80 -1.25 1.75
N GLN A 27 -8.84 -0.27 0.86
CA GLN A 27 -9.10 -0.47 -0.57
C GLN A 27 -8.71 0.83 -1.28
N MET A 28 -7.40 1.02 -1.47
CA MET A 28 -6.89 1.81 -2.59
C MET A 28 -7.24 1.08 -3.91
N GLY A 29 -8.53 0.90 -4.18
CA GLY A 29 -9.01 0.68 -5.53
C GLY A 29 -8.60 1.92 -6.31
N THR A 30 -7.63 1.75 -7.20
CA THR A 30 -7.21 2.74 -8.19
C THR A 30 -8.39 3.02 -9.12
N GLY A 31 -9.33 3.84 -8.63
CA GLY A 31 -10.32 4.48 -9.47
C GLY A 31 -9.57 5.28 -10.52
N MET A 32 -9.82 4.94 -11.78
CA MET A 32 -9.30 5.63 -12.95
C MET A 32 -9.75 7.10 -12.87
N GLY A 33 -8.91 7.97 -12.31
CA GLY A 33 -9.21 9.40 -12.14
C GLY A 33 -8.76 10.06 -10.83
N LYS A 34 -8.35 9.31 -9.78
CA LYS A 34 -7.77 9.94 -8.58
C LYS A 34 -6.26 10.12 -8.72
N PRO A 35 -5.69 11.31 -8.43
CA PRO A 35 -4.26 11.50 -8.43
C PRO A 35 -3.62 10.60 -7.37
N PHE A 36 -2.54 9.94 -7.71
CA PHE A 36 -1.73 9.15 -6.79
C PHE A 36 -0.30 9.70 -6.81
N ALA A 37 0.41 9.53 -5.69
CA ALA A 37 1.79 9.97 -5.59
C ALA A 37 2.72 8.93 -6.26
N LEU A 38 3.62 9.37 -7.14
CA LEU A 38 4.63 8.46 -7.71
C LEU A 38 5.53 7.85 -6.63
N SER A 39 5.74 8.56 -5.51
CA SER A 39 6.49 8.07 -4.37
C SER A 39 5.89 6.81 -3.74
N SER A 40 4.58 6.59 -3.86
CA SER A 40 3.95 5.36 -3.35
C SER A 40 4.20 4.14 -4.24
N MET A 41 4.66 4.35 -5.48
CA MET A 41 5.02 3.27 -6.41
C MET A 41 6.52 2.94 -6.38
N VAL A 42 7.35 3.81 -5.81
CA VAL A 42 8.78 3.51 -5.59
C VAL A 42 8.90 2.36 -4.58
N GLY A 43 9.76 1.39 -4.87
CA GLY A 43 9.99 0.19 -4.06
C GLY A 43 9.06 -0.97 -4.38
N THR A 44 8.08 -0.80 -5.28
CA THR A 44 7.19 -1.89 -5.70
C THR A 44 7.92 -2.93 -6.54
N SER A 45 7.52 -4.21 -6.40
CA SER A 45 8.08 -5.32 -7.16
C SER A 45 7.66 -5.26 -8.62
N VAL A 46 8.64 -5.34 -9.52
CA VAL A 46 8.41 -5.45 -10.96
C VAL A 46 8.48 -6.92 -11.34
N LEU A 47 7.43 -7.42 -12.00
CA LEU A 47 7.33 -8.81 -12.45
C LEU A 47 7.29 -8.85 -13.98
N ASP A 48 7.82 -9.92 -14.55
CA ASP A 48 7.63 -10.24 -15.96
C ASP A 48 6.21 -10.83 -16.21
N PRO A 49 5.79 -11.03 -17.47
CA PRO A 49 4.49 -11.63 -17.79
C PRO A 49 4.29 -13.07 -17.29
N LYS A 50 5.37 -13.78 -16.94
CA LYS A 50 5.34 -15.12 -16.35
C LYS A 50 5.31 -15.10 -14.82
N GLY A 51 5.42 -13.91 -14.20
CA GLY A 51 5.46 -13.71 -12.76
C GLY A 51 6.86 -13.78 -12.16
N GLU A 52 7.92 -13.80 -12.98
CA GLU A 52 9.30 -13.76 -12.50
C GLU A 52 9.68 -12.38 -11.99
N TYR A 53 10.36 -12.33 -10.85
CA TYR A 53 10.76 -11.07 -10.22
C TYR A 53 11.93 -10.42 -10.97
N LEU A 54 11.72 -9.20 -11.46
CA LEU A 54 12.67 -8.39 -12.22
C LEU A 54 13.32 -7.27 -11.39
N GLY A 55 12.94 -7.09 -10.12
CA GLY A 55 13.53 -6.05 -9.27
C GLY A 55 12.50 -5.16 -8.60
N ARG A 56 12.95 -4.00 -8.12
CA ARG A 56 12.08 -2.95 -7.57
C ARG A 56 12.17 -1.68 -8.39
N ALA A 57 11.02 -1.04 -8.60
CA ALA A 57 10.96 0.31 -9.17
C ALA A 57 11.73 1.28 -8.27
N SER A 58 12.84 1.82 -8.73
CA SER A 58 13.66 2.76 -7.94
C SER A 58 13.35 4.21 -8.27
N ASP A 59 12.98 4.50 -9.52
CA ASP A 59 12.73 5.86 -9.99
C ASP A 59 11.87 5.88 -11.27
N PHE A 60 11.39 7.07 -11.65
CA PHE A 60 10.56 7.31 -12.82
C PHE A 60 11.15 8.41 -13.70
N VAL A 61 11.20 8.16 -15.01
CA VAL A 61 11.61 9.16 -16.00
C VAL A 61 10.35 9.85 -16.53
N ILE A 62 10.31 11.17 -16.41
CA ILE A 62 9.18 11.99 -16.81
C ILE A 62 9.58 12.86 -18.00
N ASP A 63 8.74 12.92 -19.03
CA ASP A 63 8.96 13.80 -20.18
C ASP A 63 8.63 15.28 -19.87
N SER A 64 8.91 16.15 -20.84
CA SER A 64 8.59 17.58 -20.72
C SER A 64 7.11 17.90 -20.55
N GLN A 65 6.21 16.96 -20.86
CA GLN A 65 4.76 17.11 -20.76
C GLN A 65 4.21 16.56 -19.44
N GLY A 66 5.05 15.98 -18.58
CA GLY A 66 4.66 15.43 -17.29
C GLY A 66 4.22 13.96 -17.34
N HIS A 67 4.45 13.24 -18.45
CA HIS A 67 4.12 11.82 -18.55
C HIS A 67 5.30 10.94 -18.12
N VAL A 68 5.01 9.88 -17.37
CA VAL A 68 5.99 8.84 -17.06
C VAL A 68 6.28 8.05 -18.32
N THR A 69 7.51 8.15 -18.84
CA THR A 69 7.94 7.45 -20.06
C THR A 69 8.65 6.14 -19.74
N PHE A 70 9.42 6.11 -18.65
CA PHE A 70 10.17 4.92 -18.24
C PHE A 70 10.18 4.77 -16.72
N VAL A 71 10.37 3.52 -16.28
CA VAL A 71 10.62 3.17 -14.88
C VAL A 71 12.03 2.62 -14.78
N VAL A 72 12.81 3.15 -13.84
CA VAL A 72 14.13 2.60 -13.50
C VAL A 72 13.91 1.42 -12.57
N VAL A 73 14.38 0.24 -12.98
CA VAL A 73 14.26 -0.98 -12.19
C VAL A 73 15.62 -1.33 -11.60
N SER A 74 15.68 -1.37 -10.28
CA SER A 74 16.86 -1.82 -9.55
C SER A 74 16.79 -3.34 -9.35
N HIS A 75 17.82 -4.04 -9.83
CA HIS A 75 17.99 -5.48 -9.63
C HIS A 75 19.35 -5.72 -8.96
N GLY A 76 19.36 -6.37 -7.79
CA GLY A 76 20.57 -6.61 -7.00
C GLY A 76 20.83 -5.57 -5.92
N GLY A 77 21.03 -6.04 -4.68
CA GLY A 77 21.26 -5.16 -3.51
C GLY A 77 21.49 -5.86 -2.17
N PHE A 78 21.77 -7.17 -2.14
CA PHE A 78 21.92 -7.93 -0.89
C PHE A 78 23.33 -8.49 -0.63
N LEU A 79 24.37 -8.04 -1.34
CA LEU A 79 25.76 -8.42 -1.01
C LEU A 79 26.57 -7.17 -0.59
N ARG A 80 26.12 -6.54 0.50
CA ARG A 80 26.93 -5.61 1.32
C ARG A 80 27.43 -6.28 2.61
N ILE A 81 27.59 -7.59 2.60
CA ILE A 81 28.41 -8.27 3.61
C ILE A 81 29.83 -8.17 3.09
N GLY A 82 30.55 -7.17 3.59
CA GLY A 82 32.02 -7.13 3.49
C GLY A 82 32.67 -8.17 4.39
#